data_AF-A0A960FTG8-F1
#
_entry.id   AF-A0A960FTG8-F1
#
_cell.length_a   1.000
_cell.length_b   1.000
_cell.length_c   1.000
_cell.angle_alpha   90.00
_cell.angle_beta   90.00
_cell.angle_gamma   90.00
#
_symmetry.space_group_name_H-M   'P 1'
#
loop_
_entity.id
_entity.type
_entity.pdbx_description
1 polymer ?
#
loop_
_entity_poly.entity_id
_entity_poly.type
_entity_poly.pdbx_seq_one_letter_code
_entity_poly.pdbx_strand_id
1 'polypeptide(L)'
;MDLEIRVDRGTCIGSGQCVHWAPGVFDQDEGAISVVVDPRGEPAQTIVRAMTACPVHAITLHAGASTLRAGDFADWATGTDSNDPLVPLLMRFSEEHHEVLEALNMPVSDCAASVAAIGALVSEHLQVESRTYRELSGLIDRRVVDAFEAGHDQIRTMLDDVAVGSPDWAESERSLADLRALVVDHIRAEEAVLFPVVLSALADPSAWTGI
;
A
#
# COMPACT_ATOMS: atom_id res chain seq x y z
N MET A 1 -0.75 1.85 -5.88
CA MET A 1 0.21 2.92 -5.50
C MET A 1 1.61 2.46 -5.87
N ASP A 2 2.42 3.30 -6.50
CA ASP A 2 3.78 2.92 -6.91
C ASP A 2 4.80 3.20 -5.79
N LEU A 3 5.20 2.15 -5.06
CA LEU A 3 6.33 2.18 -4.14
C LEU A 3 7.60 1.81 -4.90
N GLU A 4 8.63 2.66 -4.82
CA GLU A 4 9.92 2.34 -5.43
C GLU A 4 10.74 1.45 -4.48
N ILE A 5 11.27 0.35 -5.01
CA ILE A 5 12.12 -0.60 -4.28
C ILE A 5 13.57 -0.34 -4.64
N ARG A 6 14.44 -0.18 -3.63
CA ARG A 6 15.88 -0.04 -3.85
C ARG A 6 16.66 -1.09 -3.06
N VAL A 7 17.75 -1.57 -3.67
CA VAL A 7 18.71 -2.47 -3.06
C VAL A 7 20.07 -1.77 -2.97
N ASP A 8 20.58 -1.62 -1.75
CA ASP A 8 21.96 -1.19 -1.51
C ASP A 8 22.91 -2.36 -1.78
N ARG A 9 23.53 -2.32 -2.95
CA ARG A 9 24.49 -3.33 -3.41
C ARG A 9 25.76 -3.38 -2.58
N GLY A 10 26.15 -2.29 -1.92
CA GLY A 10 27.34 -2.26 -1.05
C GLY A 10 27.10 -2.93 0.30
N THR A 11 25.85 -2.93 0.76
CA THR A 11 25.42 -3.58 2.01
C THR A 11 24.94 -5.01 1.79
N CYS A 12 24.42 -5.33 0.59
CA CYS A 12 23.89 -6.66 0.26
C CYS A 12 24.97 -7.76 0.35
N ILE A 13 24.75 -8.75 1.22
CA ILE A 13 25.64 -9.91 1.39
C ILE A 13 25.20 -11.15 0.60
N GLY A 14 24.18 -11.03 -0.25
CA GLY A 14 23.68 -12.13 -1.08
C GLY A 14 23.02 -13.28 -0.33
N SER A 15 22.30 -13.00 0.77
CA SER A 15 21.67 -14.03 1.60
C SER A 15 20.51 -14.79 0.93
N GLY A 16 19.98 -14.29 -0.20
CA GLY A 16 18.85 -14.88 -0.91
C GLY A 16 17.48 -14.77 -0.22
N GLN A 17 17.38 -14.11 0.94
CA GLN A 17 16.10 -13.97 1.65
C GLN A 17 15.05 -13.22 0.84
N CYS A 18 15.45 -12.20 0.09
CA CYS A 18 14.55 -11.45 -0.77
C CYS A 18 13.96 -12.30 -1.90
N VAL A 19 14.77 -13.12 -2.56
CA VAL A 19 14.32 -14.05 -3.60
C VAL A 19 13.43 -15.15 -3.00
N HIS A 20 13.75 -15.64 -1.79
CA HIS A 20 12.92 -16.63 -1.12
C HIS A 20 11.49 -16.13 -0.83
N TRP A 21 11.37 -14.91 -0.31
CA TRP A 21 10.08 -14.35 0.07
C TRP A 21 9.31 -13.77 -1.11
N ALA A 22 9.99 -13.10 -2.04
CA ALA A 22 9.37 -12.39 -3.16
C ALA A 22 10.09 -12.69 -4.49
N PRO A 23 10.03 -13.94 -4.99
CA PRO A 23 10.74 -14.35 -6.22
C PRO A 23 10.21 -13.67 -7.48
N GLY A 24 8.97 -13.17 -7.48
CA GLY A 24 8.44 -12.35 -8.56
C GLY A 24 9.06 -10.94 -8.61
N VAL A 25 9.68 -10.48 -7.53
CA VAL A 25 10.21 -9.11 -7.40
C VAL A 25 11.72 -9.06 -7.43
N PHE A 26 12.38 -10.02 -6.79
CA PHE A 26 13.83 -10.05 -6.65
C PHE A 26 14.44 -11.26 -7.34
N ASP A 27 15.62 -11.03 -7.90
CA ASP A 27 16.56 -12.08 -8.28
C ASP A 27 17.96 -11.73 -7.72
N GLN A 28 18.96 -12.58 -7.97
CA GLN A 28 20.36 -12.32 -7.69
C GLN A 28 21.18 -12.35 -8.99
N ASP A 29 22.05 -11.37 -9.16
CA ASP A 29 22.97 -11.34 -10.28
C ASP A 29 24.14 -12.33 -10.13
N GLU A 30 25.07 -12.32 -11.08
CA GLU A 30 26.25 -13.20 -11.10
C GLU A 30 27.14 -13.08 -9.85
N GLY A 31 27.10 -11.95 -9.15
CA GLY A 31 27.81 -11.71 -7.89
C GLY A 31 27.02 -12.11 -6.65
N ALA A 32 25.88 -12.79 -6.83
CA ALA A 32 24.89 -13.07 -5.79
C ALA A 32 24.26 -11.81 -5.15
N ILE A 33 24.37 -10.64 -5.80
CA ILE A 33 23.79 -9.40 -5.29
C ILE A 33 22.35 -9.30 -5.77
N SER A 34 21.45 -8.95 -4.84
CA SER A 34 20.03 -8.83 -5.17
C SER A 34 19.77 -7.69 -6.15
N VAL A 35 18.86 -7.94 -7.09
CA VAL A 35 18.35 -6.98 -8.08
C VAL A 35 16.83 -7.04 -8.09
N VAL A 36 16.18 -5.92 -8.43
CA VAL A 36 14.72 -5.85 -8.62
C VAL A 36 14.42 -6.17 -10.08
N VAL A 37 13.64 -7.21 -10.34
CA VAL A 37 13.25 -7.63 -11.70
C VAL A 37 11.88 -7.12 -12.11
N ASP A 38 10.93 -7.10 -11.17
CA ASP A 38 9.62 -6.49 -11.35
C ASP A 38 9.13 -5.94 -10.00
N PRO A 39 9.11 -4.61 -9.80
CA PRO A 39 8.67 -4.02 -8.53
C PRO A 39 7.19 -4.30 -8.21
N ARG A 40 6.40 -4.77 -9.19
CA ARG A 40 4.99 -5.14 -9.04
C ARG A 40 4.75 -6.64 -9.18
N GLY A 41 5.82 -7.44 -9.21
CA GLY A 41 5.73 -8.88 -9.42
C GLY A 41 5.06 -9.64 -8.27
N GLU A 42 4.95 -9.03 -7.08
CA GLU A 42 4.30 -9.59 -5.91
C GLU A 42 3.56 -8.50 -5.11
N PRO A 43 2.58 -8.87 -4.25
CA PRO A 43 1.90 -7.92 -3.37
C PRO A 43 2.82 -7.21 -2.36
N ALA A 44 2.45 -6.00 -1.94
CA ALA A 44 3.21 -5.17 -1.00
C ALA A 44 3.60 -5.89 0.29
N GLN A 45 2.71 -6.70 0.88
CA GLN A 45 3.00 -7.51 2.08
C GLN A 45 4.18 -8.47 1.89
N THR A 46 4.30 -9.07 0.70
CA THR A 46 5.38 -10.00 0.34
C THR A 46 6.69 -9.24 0.15
N ILE A 47 6.62 -8.04 -0.44
CA ILE A 47 7.77 -7.13 -0.60
C ILE A 47 8.28 -6.65 0.76
N VAL A 48 7.39 -6.21 1.65
CA VAL A 48 7.74 -5.79 3.01
C VAL A 48 8.34 -6.95 3.81
N ARG A 49 7.80 -8.17 3.63
CA ARG A 49 8.39 -9.37 4.23
C ARG A 49 9.81 -9.64 3.72
N ALA A 50 10.06 -9.53 2.42
CA ALA A 50 11.39 -9.66 1.84
C ALA A 50 12.36 -8.59 2.38
N MET A 51 11.90 -7.34 2.49
CA MET A 51 12.69 -6.22 3.03
C MET A 51 13.08 -6.46 4.50
N THR A 52 12.10 -6.79 5.35
CA THR A 52 12.32 -7.00 6.80
C THR A 52 13.09 -8.28 7.11
N ALA A 53 13.00 -9.31 6.27
CA ALA A 53 13.79 -10.54 6.38
C ALA A 53 15.25 -10.37 5.94
N CYS A 54 15.62 -9.24 5.32
CA CYS A 54 17.00 -8.97 4.93
C CYS A 54 17.88 -8.82 6.17
N PRO A 55 18.86 -9.71 6.42
CA PRO A 55 19.64 -9.73 7.67
C PRO A 55 20.58 -8.53 7.82
N VAL A 56 20.83 -7.81 6.74
CA VAL A 56 21.71 -6.64 6.67
C VAL A 56 20.95 -5.37 6.27
N HIS A 57 19.61 -5.45 6.19
CA HIS A 57 18.73 -4.33 5.86
C HIS A 57 19.13 -3.55 4.58
N ALA A 58 19.60 -4.27 3.56
CA ALA A 58 20.03 -3.70 2.28
C ALA A 58 18.86 -3.29 1.37
N ILE A 59 17.61 -3.47 1.78
CA ILE A 59 16.43 -3.20 0.96
C ILE A 59 15.65 -2.06 1.61
N THR A 60 15.25 -1.07 0.81
CA THR A 60 14.40 0.05 1.24
C THR A 60 13.22 0.24 0.30
N LEU A 61 12.11 0.72 0.85
CA LEU A 61 10.95 1.17 0.09
C LEU A 61 10.93 2.70 0.07
N HIS A 62 10.42 3.27 -1.01
CA HIS A 62 10.31 4.70 -1.17
C HIS A 62 8.86 5.07 -1.47
N ALA A 63 8.27 5.82 -0.53
CA ALA A 63 6.95 6.44 -0.67
C ALA A 63 7.19 7.93 -0.93
N GLY A 64 7.01 8.35 -2.19
CA GLY A 64 7.39 9.70 -2.62
C GLY A 64 8.89 9.96 -2.40
N ALA A 65 9.21 11.01 -1.64
CA ALA A 65 10.58 11.37 -1.30
C ALA A 65 11.08 10.77 0.03
N SER A 66 10.25 10.01 0.75
CA SER A 66 10.64 9.34 1.98
C SER A 66 11.24 7.97 1.72
N THR A 67 12.15 7.56 2.60
CA THR A 67 12.76 6.23 2.58
C THR A 67 12.29 5.47 3.80
N LEU A 68 11.60 4.36 3.56
CA LEU A 68 11.18 3.41 4.56
C LEU A 68 12.20 2.27 4.62
N ARG A 69 12.66 1.96 5.83
CA ARG A 69 13.66 0.95 6.17
C ARG A 69 13.00 -0.15 6.98
N ALA A 70 13.67 -1.30 7.09
CA ALA A 70 13.16 -2.41 7.91
C ALA A 70 12.79 -2.01 9.36
N GLY A 71 13.56 -1.10 9.97
CA GLY A 71 13.29 -0.60 11.33
C GLY A 71 11.99 0.19 11.47
N ASP A 72 11.51 0.81 10.38
CA ASP A 72 10.26 1.59 10.35
C ASP A 72 9.01 0.70 10.48
N PHE A 73 9.19 -0.61 10.40
CA PHE A 73 8.16 -1.64 10.57
C PHE A 73 8.41 -2.47 11.84
N ALA A 74 9.43 -2.14 12.64
CA ALA A 74 9.76 -2.91 13.84
C ALA A 74 8.64 -2.79 14.88
N ASP A 75 8.35 -3.90 15.56
CA ASP A 75 7.42 -3.95 16.69
C ASP A 75 6.02 -3.37 16.42
N TRP A 76 5.60 -3.28 15.14
CA TRP A 76 4.29 -2.76 14.76
C TRP A 76 3.14 -3.51 15.44
N ALA A 77 3.31 -4.82 15.71
CA ALA A 77 2.36 -5.64 16.44
C ALA A 77 2.21 -5.19 17.91
N THR A 78 3.24 -4.62 18.53
CA THR A 78 3.12 -4.00 19.85
C THR A 78 2.28 -2.72 19.76
N GLY A 79 2.36 -2.01 18.64
CA GLY A 79 1.56 -0.82 18.37
C GLY A 79 0.06 -1.07 18.37
N THR A 80 -0.38 -2.29 18.01
CA THR A 80 -1.82 -2.64 18.06
C THR A 80 -2.35 -2.76 19.48
N ASP A 81 -1.48 -2.90 20.48
CA ASP A 81 -1.85 -2.92 21.90
C ASP A 81 -1.87 -1.50 22.52
N SER A 82 -1.58 -0.47 21.72
CA SER A 82 -1.65 0.93 22.15
C SER A 82 -3.09 1.35 22.48
N ASN A 83 -3.24 2.24 23.47
CA ASN A 83 -4.51 2.89 23.78
C ASN A 83 -4.78 4.13 22.89
N ASP A 84 -3.98 4.35 21.86
CA ASP A 84 -4.13 5.48 20.94
C ASP A 84 -5.43 5.35 20.11
N PRO A 85 -6.22 6.42 19.95
CA PRO A 85 -7.46 6.40 19.17
C PRO A 85 -7.28 6.04 17.69
N LEU A 86 -6.06 6.11 17.14
CA LEU A 86 -5.78 5.69 15.77
C LEU A 86 -5.86 4.17 15.60
N VAL A 87 -5.54 3.37 16.62
CA VAL A 87 -5.58 1.90 16.53
C VAL A 87 -6.97 1.40 16.08
N PRO A 88 -8.08 1.73 16.77
CA PRO A 88 -9.41 1.29 16.33
C PRO A 88 -9.83 1.91 14.98
N LEU A 89 -9.29 3.07 14.59
CA LEU A 89 -9.55 3.65 13.26
C LEU A 89 -8.89 2.83 12.15
N LEU A 90 -7.62 2.45 12.30
CA LEU A 90 -6.92 1.62 11.33
C LEU A 90 -7.59 0.23 11.19
N MET A 91 -8.04 -0.35 12.29
CA MET A 91 -8.78 -1.63 12.26
C MET A 91 -10.10 -1.51 11.49
N ARG A 92 -10.84 -0.42 11.71
CA ARG A 92 -12.06 -0.13 10.96
C ARG A 92 -11.77 0.04 9.46
N PHE A 93 -10.67 0.69 9.07
CA PHE A 93 -10.31 0.81 7.66
C PHE A 93 -10.05 -0.55 7.03
N SER A 94 -9.33 -1.45 7.72
CA SER A 94 -9.17 -2.83 7.24
C SER A 94 -10.50 -3.60 7.11
N GLU A 95 -11.48 -3.35 7.98
CA GLU A 95 -12.83 -3.91 7.82
C GLU A 95 -13.53 -3.34 6.59
N GLU A 96 -13.50 -2.02 6.40
CA GLU A 96 -14.07 -1.35 5.23
C GLU A 96 -13.37 -1.76 3.91
N HIS A 97 -12.06 -2.01 3.95
CA HIS A 97 -11.31 -2.57 2.82
C HIS A 97 -11.86 -3.91 2.39
N HIS A 98 -12.24 -4.77 3.34
CA HIS A 98 -12.85 -6.06 3.02
C HIS A 98 -14.17 -5.87 2.25
N GLU A 99 -15.02 -4.93 2.70
CA GLU A 99 -16.30 -4.62 2.05
C GLU A 99 -16.10 -4.03 0.64
N VAL A 100 -15.14 -3.10 0.49
CA VAL A 100 -14.77 -2.51 -0.81
C VAL A 100 -14.26 -3.57 -1.78
N LEU A 101 -13.37 -4.45 -1.32
CA LEU A 101 -12.83 -5.53 -2.14
C LEU A 101 -13.91 -6.56 -2.50
N GLU A 102 -14.81 -6.89 -1.59
CA GLU A 102 -15.96 -7.76 -1.86
C GLU A 102 -16.83 -7.16 -2.95
N ALA A 103 -17.21 -5.89 -2.82
CA ALA A 103 -18.02 -5.18 -3.82
C ALA A 103 -17.35 -5.13 -5.20
N LEU A 104 -16.04 -4.87 -5.26
CA LEU A 104 -15.27 -4.87 -6.51
C LEU A 104 -15.13 -6.25 -7.16
N ASN A 105 -15.30 -7.33 -6.39
CA ASN A 105 -15.24 -8.70 -6.89
C ASN A 105 -16.61 -9.25 -7.30
N MET A 106 -17.70 -8.55 -6.99
CA MET A 106 -19.05 -8.98 -7.36
C MET A 106 -19.23 -8.93 -8.89
N PRO A 107 -19.88 -9.95 -9.49
CA PRO A 107 -20.19 -9.92 -10.92
C PRO A 107 -21.07 -8.72 -11.24
N VAL A 108 -20.55 -7.81 -12.05
CA VAL A 108 -21.30 -6.67 -12.55
C VAL A 108 -22.15 -7.16 -13.73
N SER A 109 -23.45 -7.34 -13.52
CA SER A 109 -24.38 -7.45 -14.66
C SER A 109 -24.42 -6.10 -15.36
N ASP A 110 -24.42 -6.08 -16.70
CA ASP A 110 -24.50 -4.91 -17.61
C ASP A 110 -25.59 -3.87 -17.22
N CYS A 111 -25.35 -3.16 -16.13
CA CYS A 111 -26.29 -2.26 -15.49
C CYS A 111 -25.49 -1.13 -14.86
N ALA A 112 -25.62 0.06 -15.44
CA ALA A 112 -24.97 1.28 -14.97
C ALA A 112 -25.19 1.55 -13.46
N ALA A 113 -26.31 1.08 -12.90
CA ALA A 113 -26.59 1.22 -11.47
C ALA A 113 -25.60 0.44 -10.58
N SER A 114 -25.15 -0.75 -11.00
CA SER A 114 -24.16 -1.54 -10.25
C SER A 114 -22.79 -0.87 -10.25
N VAL A 115 -22.38 -0.32 -11.40
CA VAL A 115 -21.13 0.44 -11.53
C VAL A 115 -21.15 1.70 -10.67
N ALA A 116 -22.25 2.45 -10.71
CA ALA A 116 -22.42 3.65 -9.89
C ALA A 116 -22.41 3.34 -8.38
N ALA A 117 -23.01 2.22 -7.96
CA ALA A 117 -23.00 1.80 -6.56
C ALA A 117 -21.58 1.45 -6.06
N ILE A 118 -20.80 0.72 -6.87
CA ILE A 118 -19.40 0.41 -6.57
C ILE A 118 -18.59 1.71 -6.47
N GLY A 119 -18.76 2.64 -7.42
CA GLY A 119 -18.06 3.91 -7.40
C GLY A 119 -18.38 4.77 -6.19
N ALA A 120 -19.65 4.80 -5.76
CA ALA A 120 -20.07 5.51 -4.56
C ALA A 120 -19.45 4.93 -3.27
N LEU A 121 -19.43 3.60 -3.15
CA LEU A 121 -18.81 2.91 -2.02
C LEU A 121 -17.31 3.24 -1.92
N VAL A 122 -16.57 3.09 -3.02
CA VAL A 122 -15.12 3.42 -3.05
C VAL A 122 -14.90 4.89 -2.72
N SER A 123 -15.69 5.80 -3.32
CA SER A 123 -15.58 7.23 -3.04
C SER A 123 -15.86 7.58 -1.58
N GLU A 124 -16.85 6.95 -0.93
CA GLU A 124 -17.17 7.20 0.48
C GLU A 124 -16.01 6.76 1.38
N HIS A 125 -15.49 5.56 1.16
CA HIS A 125 -14.35 5.03 1.91
C HIS A 125 -13.11 5.96 1.80
N LEU A 126 -12.71 6.36 0.60
CA LEU A 126 -11.59 7.29 0.39
C LEU A 126 -11.78 8.65 1.08
N GLN A 127 -13.02 9.13 1.24
CA GLN A 127 -13.30 10.38 1.95
C GLN A 127 -13.17 10.24 3.47
N VAL A 128 -13.46 9.06 4.02
CA VAL A 128 -13.24 8.78 5.44
C VAL A 128 -11.75 8.73 5.73
N GLU A 129 -10.98 7.95 4.96
CA GLU A 129 -9.53 7.79 5.18
C GLU A 129 -8.75 9.08 5.00
N SER A 130 -8.99 9.85 3.93
CA SER A 130 -8.33 11.14 3.71
C SER A 130 -8.55 12.12 4.86
N ARG A 131 -9.66 12.04 5.59
CA ARG A 131 -9.87 12.90 6.76
C ARG A 131 -8.92 12.53 7.90
N THR A 132 -8.63 11.24 8.07
CA THR A 132 -7.76 10.66 9.10
C THR A 132 -6.28 10.77 8.74
N TYR A 133 -5.90 10.69 7.46
CA TYR A 133 -4.50 10.79 7.02
C TYR A 133 -3.81 12.08 7.47
N ARG A 134 -4.56 13.18 7.55
CA ARG A 134 -4.06 14.44 8.11
C ARG A 134 -3.54 14.30 9.55
N GLU A 135 -4.14 13.43 10.37
CA GLU A 135 -3.71 13.19 11.75
C GLU A 135 -2.41 12.37 11.80
N LEU A 136 -2.19 11.48 10.83
CA LEU A 136 -0.99 10.63 10.73
C LEU A 136 0.30 11.44 10.52
N SER A 137 0.20 12.62 9.89
CA SER A 137 1.34 13.50 9.64
C SER A 137 2.02 14.04 10.91
N GLY A 138 1.38 13.88 12.08
CA GLY A 138 1.97 14.18 13.39
C GLY A 138 2.79 13.03 13.99
N LEU A 139 2.70 11.82 13.43
CA LEU A 139 3.36 10.61 13.94
C LEU A 139 4.47 10.10 13.02
N ILE A 140 4.28 10.21 11.72
CA ILE A 140 5.21 9.74 10.69
C ILE A 140 5.56 10.86 9.72
N ASP A 141 6.59 10.66 8.91
CA ASP A 141 7.00 11.63 7.89
C ASP A 141 5.81 11.96 6.96
N ARG A 142 5.42 13.24 6.93
CA ARG A 142 4.29 13.72 6.11
C ARG A 142 4.40 13.31 4.65
N ARG A 143 5.61 13.21 4.09
CA ARG A 143 5.80 12.81 2.69
C ARG A 143 5.37 11.38 2.40
N VAL A 144 5.35 10.50 3.41
CA VAL A 144 4.74 9.17 3.30
C VAL A 144 3.25 9.33 3.13
N VAL A 145 2.59 10.08 4.01
CA VAL A 145 1.16 10.38 3.95
C VAL A 145 0.77 11.02 2.62
N ASP A 146 1.52 12.03 2.17
CA ASP A 146 1.30 12.72 0.89
C ASP A 146 1.34 11.74 -0.30
N ALA A 147 2.18 10.70 -0.22
CA ALA A 147 2.26 9.67 -1.26
C ALA A 147 1.02 8.76 -1.28
N PHE A 148 0.45 8.44 -0.11
CA PHE A 148 -0.80 7.67 -0.02
C PHE A 148 -2.01 8.50 -0.46
N GLU A 149 -2.05 9.79 -0.08
CA GLU A 149 -3.08 10.72 -0.58
C GLU A 149 -3.04 10.87 -2.12
N ALA A 150 -1.84 10.89 -2.72
CA ALA A 150 -1.71 10.86 -4.18
C ALA A 150 -2.29 9.56 -4.79
N GLY A 151 -2.24 8.44 -4.06
CA GLY A 151 -2.94 7.20 -4.43
C GLY A 151 -4.47 7.37 -4.43
N HIS A 152 -5.03 8.05 -3.43
CA HIS A 152 -6.46 8.39 -3.42
C HIS A 152 -6.85 9.24 -4.63
N ASP A 153 -6.02 10.22 -4.99
CA ASP A 153 -6.28 11.11 -6.12
C ASP A 153 -6.26 10.36 -7.47
N GLN A 154 -5.38 9.37 -7.62
CA GLN A 154 -5.39 8.47 -8.78
C GLN A 154 -6.69 7.67 -8.86
N ILE A 155 -7.14 7.10 -7.73
CA ILE A 155 -8.41 6.34 -7.70
C ILE A 155 -9.60 7.24 -7.99
N ARG A 156 -9.65 8.46 -7.42
CA ARG A 156 -10.72 9.43 -7.70
C ARG A 156 -10.78 9.80 -9.17
N THR A 157 -9.63 10.01 -9.80
CA THR A 157 -9.56 10.29 -11.25
C THR A 157 -10.14 9.11 -12.05
N MET A 158 -9.77 7.87 -11.71
CA MET A 158 -10.32 6.67 -12.36
C MET A 158 -11.82 6.49 -12.09
N LEU A 159 -12.29 6.84 -10.90
CA LEU A 159 -13.72 6.83 -10.57
C LEU A 159 -14.51 7.81 -11.42
N ASP A 160 -13.98 9.01 -11.68
CA ASP A 160 -14.61 9.99 -12.56
C ASP A 160 -14.72 9.43 -14.00
N ASP A 161 -13.67 8.78 -14.49
CA ASP A 161 -13.67 8.13 -15.82
C ASP A 161 -14.71 7.00 -15.91
N VAL A 162 -14.78 6.13 -14.88
CA VAL A 162 -15.78 5.06 -14.79
C VAL A 162 -17.20 5.63 -14.68
N ALA A 163 -17.39 6.75 -13.98
CA ALA A 163 -18.70 7.38 -13.79
C ALA A 163 -19.22 8.07 -15.07
N VAL A 164 -18.33 8.63 -15.90
CA VAL A 164 -18.68 9.14 -17.23
C VAL A 164 -19.18 7.99 -18.12
N GLY A 165 -18.54 6.83 -18.00
CA GLY A 165 -18.91 5.59 -18.69
C GLY A 165 -18.65 5.61 -20.19
N SER A 166 -18.81 4.46 -20.83
CA SER A 166 -18.73 4.31 -22.29
C SER A 166 -20.00 3.64 -22.83
N PRO A 167 -20.48 4.02 -24.03
CA PRO A 167 -21.53 3.26 -24.72
C PRO A 167 -21.03 1.87 -25.18
N ASP A 168 -19.71 1.63 -25.20
CA ASP A 168 -19.11 0.31 -25.39
C ASP A 168 -18.95 -0.40 -24.03
N TRP A 169 -19.69 -1.49 -23.83
CA TRP A 169 -19.58 -2.30 -22.62
C TRP A 169 -18.16 -2.86 -22.41
N ALA A 170 -17.47 -3.25 -23.48
CA ALA A 170 -16.11 -3.80 -23.35
C ALA A 170 -15.12 -2.76 -22.85
N GLU A 171 -15.35 -1.47 -23.13
CA GLU A 171 -14.57 -0.38 -22.58
C GLU A 171 -14.88 -0.15 -21.10
N SER A 172 -16.16 -0.15 -20.73
CA SER A 172 -16.59 -0.04 -19.34
C SER A 172 -16.04 -1.18 -18.47
N GLU A 173 -16.03 -2.41 -18.99
CA GLU A 173 -15.45 -3.59 -18.32
C GLU A 173 -13.94 -3.44 -18.10
N ARG A 174 -13.20 -2.88 -19.07
CA ARG A 174 -11.77 -2.59 -18.91
C ARG A 174 -11.51 -1.51 -17.86
N SER A 175 -12.24 -0.39 -17.90
CA SER A 175 -12.10 0.68 -16.90
C SER A 175 -12.42 0.19 -15.48
N LEU A 176 -13.42 -0.69 -15.32
CA LEU A 176 -13.72 -1.34 -14.04
C LEU A 176 -12.59 -2.27 -13.58
N ALA A 177 -11.99 -3.03 -14.49
CA ALA A 177 -10.85 -3.88 -14.17
C ALA A 177 -9.63 -3.05 -13.75
N ASP A 178 -9.37 -1.92 -14.42
CA ASP A 178 -8.29 -0.99 -14.10
C ASP A 178 -8.52 -0.30 -12.75
N LEU A 179 -9.75 0.16 -12.48
CA LEU A 179 -10.15 0.68 -11.17
C LEU A 179 -9.93 -0.36 -10.07
N ARG A 180 -10.39 -1.60 -10.29
CA ARG A 180 -10.22 -2.70 -9.34
C ARG A 180 -8.75 -2.95 -9.05
N ALA A 181 -7.90 -3.01 -10.07
CA ALA A 181 -6.47 -3.21 -9.90
C ALA A 181 -5.84 -2.08 -9.08
N LEU A 182 -6.20 -0.83 -9.38
CA LEU A 182 -5.70 0.34 -8.67
C LEU A 182 -6.12 0.37 -7.19
N VAL A 183 -7.39 0.08 -6.90
CA VAL A 183 -7.91 0.00 -5.52
C VAL A 183 -7.26 -1.15 -4.75
N VAL A 184 -7.13 -2.34 -5.37
CA VAL A 184 -6.47 -3.49 -4.74
C VAL A 184 -5.02 -3.18 -4.38
N ASP A 185 -4.27 -2.57 -5.29
CA ASP A 185 -2.87 -2.23 -5.04
C ASP A 185 -2.72 -1.13 -3.99
N HIS A 186 -3.69 -0.22 -3.92
CA HIS A 186 -3.73 0.83 -2.92
C HIS A 186 -4.00 0.29 -1.51
N ILE A 187 -5.08 -0.49 -1.33
CA ILE A 187 -5.43 -1.16 -0.07
C ILE A 187 -4.26 -2.01 0.43
N ARG A 188 -3.64 -2.78 -0.45
CA ARG A 188 -2.47 -3.59 -0.10
C ARG A 188 -1.29 -2.75 0.37
N ALA A 189 -1.06 -1.58 -0.24
CA ALA A 189 0.00 -0.69 0.19
C ALA A 189 -0.32 -0.11 1.57
N GLU A 190 -1.57 0.21 1.88
CA GLU A 190 -1.95 0.74 3.19
C GLU A 190 -1.74 -0.30 4.28
N GLU A 191 -2.29 -1.48 4.10
CA GLU A 191 -2.25 -2.54 5.10
C GLU A 191 -0.85 -3.15 5.29
N ALA A 192 -0.03 -3.16 4.23
CA ALA A 192 1.33 -3.68 4.32
C ALA A 192 2.37 -2.61 4.70
N VAL A 193 2.10 -1.33 4.44
CA VAL A 193 3.08 -0.25 4.57
C VAL A 193 2.60 0.85 5.50
N LEU A 194 1.56 1.60 5.13
CA LEU A 194 1.16 2.76 5.93
C LEU A 194 0.75 2.37 7.35
N PHE A 195 -0.13 1.38 7.50
CA PHE A 195 -0.68 1.00 8.81
C PHE A 195 0.41 0.41 9.71
N PRO A 196 1.27 -0.54 9.26
CA PRO A 196 2.37 -1.02 10.09
C PRO A 196 3.38 0.06 10.48
N VAL A 197 3.66 1.02 9.58
CA VAL A 197 4.54 2.16 9.88
C VAL A 197 3.93 3.07 10.96
N VAL A 198 2.63 3.38 10.87
CA VAL A 198 1.92 4.15 11.90
C VAL A 198 1.91 3.38 13.24
N LEU A 199 1.58 2.10 13.21
CA LEU A 199 1.54 1.27 14.42
C LEU A 199 2.93 1.13 15.06
N SER A 200 4.00 1.00 14.25
CA SER A 200 5.39 1.03 14.74
C SER A 200 5.70 2.36 15.44
N ALA A 201 5.29 3.49 14.86
CA ALA A 201 5.44 4.82 15.48
C ALA A 201 4.64 4.96 16.79
N LEU A 202 3.49 4.28 16.91
CA LEU A 202 2.72 4.25 18.16
C LEU A 202 3.40 3.38 19.24
N ALA A 203 4.09 2.31 18.84
CA ALA A 203 4.84 1.44 19.75
C ALA A 203 6.09 2.13 20.32
N ASP A 204 6.81 2.87 19.47
CA ASP A 204 7.96 3.68 19.86
C ASP A 204 7.95 5.04 19.13
N PRO A 205 7.34 6.08 19.73
CA PRO A 205 7.32 7.42 19.14
C PRO A 205 8.71 8.00 18.91
N SER A 206 9.73 7.55 19.67
CA SER A 206 11.08 8.07 19.54
C SER A 206 11.75 7.69 18.22
N ALA A 207 11.31 6.59 17.58
CA ALA A 207 11.83 6.09 16.31
C ALA A 207 11.64 7.09 15.14
N TRP A 208 10.64 7.97 15.22
CA TRP A 208 10.30 8.95 14.17
C TRP A 208 10.57 10.42 14.54
N THR A 209 10.86 10.71 15.82
CA THR A 209 11.13 12.07 16.33
C THR A 209 12.46 12.70 15.90
N GLY A 210 13.23 12.03 15.02
CA GLY A 210 14.55 12.47 14.56
C GLY A 210 14.59 13.17 13.19
N ILE A 211 13.44 13.49 12.59
CA ILE A 211 13.33 14.19 11.30
C ILE A 211 13.21 15.71 11.51
#